data_AF-A0A9X5CFN8-F1
#
_entry.id   AF-A0A9X5CFN8-F1
#
_cell.length_a   1.000
_cell.length_b   1.000
_cell.length_c   1.000
_cell.angle_alpha   90.00
_cell.angle_beta   90.00
_cell.angle_gamma   90.00
#
_symmetry.space_group_name_H-M   'P 1'
#
loop_
_entity.id
_entity.type
_entity.pdbx_description
1 polymer ?
#
loop_
_entity_poly.entity_id
_entity_poly.type
_entity_poly.pdbx_seq_one_letter_code
_entity_poly.pdbx_strand_id
1 'polypeptide(L)'
;MSDPTPVIDDLREESEELDRLVAGLEPERWVLATPAAGWTVAHQIGHLAWTDHCALTAVTDPDGFQAIVEQALASPHTYVDDGAEEYARAEPAALLARWREGRAALEKALREAPAGA
;
A
#
# COMPACT_ATOMS: atom_id res chain seq x y z
N MET A 1 17.89 -0.68 -19.29
CA MET A 1 16.55 -0.59 -18.66
C MET A 1 16.05 0.84 -18.83
N SER A 2 14.73 1.04 -18.94
CA SER A 2 14.15 2.38 -19.02
C SER A 2 14.35 3.11 -17.69
N ASP A 3 14.45 4.44 -17.73
CA ASP A 3 14.40 5.28 -16.54
C ASP A 3 13.07 5.04 -15.79
N PRO A 4 13.09 4.62 -14.51
CA PRO A 4 11.87 4.37 -13.73
C PRO A 4 11.21 5.66 -13.22
N THR A 5 11.89 6.81 -13.28
CA THR A 5 11.41 8.09 -12.73
C THR A 5 10.00 8.46 -13.18
N PRO A 6 9.63 8.36 -14.47
CA PRO A 6 8.26 8.69 -14.91
C PRO A 6 7.18 7.82 -14.26
N VAL A 7 7.45 6.53 -14.04
CA VAL A 7 6.50 5.62 -13.38
C VAL A 7 6.33 5.98 -11.90
N ILE A 8 7.41 6.43 -11.25
CA ILE A 8 7.35 6.89 -9.86
C ILE A 8 6.55 8.20 -9.77
N ASP A 9 6.72 9.09 -10.76
CA ASP A 9 5.95 10.34 -10.85
C ASP A 9 4.45 10.06 -11.06
N ASP A 10 4.10 9.18 -12.01
CA ASP A 10 2.71 8.75 -12.24
C ASP A 10 2.11 8.11 -10.98
N LEU A 11 2.86 7.21 -10.31
CA LEU A 11 2.42 6.59 -9.07
C LEU A 11 2.10 7.64 -7.99
N ARG A 12 2.95 8.67 -7.83
CA ARG A 12 2.72 9.77 -6.89
C ARG A 12 1.46 10.56 -7.25
N GLU A 13 1.23 10.86 -8.52
CA GLU A 13 0.09 11.68 -8.95
C GLU A 13 -1.25 10.96 -8.75
N GLU A 14 -1.35 9.70 -9.18
CA GLU A 14 -2.53 8.84 -8.96
C GLU A 14 -2.82 8.65 -7.48
N SER A 15 -1.75 8.52 -6.70
CA SER A 15 -1.78 8.42 -5.24
C SER A 15 -2.35 9.65 -4.55
N GLU A 16 -1.93 10.84 -4.98
CA GLU A 16 -2.44 12.12 -4.48
C GLU A 16 -3.90 12.36 -4.88
N GLU A 17 -4.30 11.90 -6.07
CA GLU A 17 -5.70 11.96 -6.49
C GLU A 17 -6.58 11.10 -5.59
N LEU A 18 -6.18 9.85 -5.36
CA LEU A 18 -6.92 8.96 -4.46
C LEU A 18 -6.95 9.48 -3.02
N ASP A 19 -5.84 10.05 -2.53
CA ASP A 19 -5.78 10.70 -1.22
C ASP A 19 -6.84 11.80 -1.08
N ARG A 20 -6.94 12.69 -2.07
CA ARG A 20 -7.95 13.77 -2.08
C ARG A 20 -9.38 13.22 -2.07
N LEU A 21 -9.63 12.10 -2.75
CA LEU A 21 -10.94 11.46 -2.77
C LEU A 21 -11.34 10.92 -1.39
N VAL A 22 -10.41 10.30 -0.67
CA VAL A 22 -10.71 9.65 0.62
C VAL A 22 -10.54 10.56 1.84
N ALA A 23 -9.70 11.60 1.76
CA ALA A 23 -9.42 12.51 2.87
C ALA A 23 -10.64 13.31 3.34
N GLY A 24 -11.61 13.56 2.45
CA GLY A 24 -12.85 14.27 2.76
C GLY A 24 -14.01 13.36 3.17
N LEU A 25 -13.79 12.04 3.27
CA LEU A 25 -14.84 11.10 3.63
C LEU A 25 -15.08 11.12 5.14
N GLU A 26 -16.35 11.23 5.53
CA GLU A 26 -16.79 10.96 6.90
C GLU A 26 -16.48 9.50 7.29
N PRO A 27 -16.19 9.21 8.58
CA PRO A 27 -15.82 7.87 9.03
C PRO A 27 -16.79 6.75 8.60
N GLU A 28 -18.10 7.03 8.55
CA GLU A 28 -19.11 6.04 8.16
C GLU A 28 -19.04 5.65 6.68
N ARG A 29 -18.38 6.46 5.84
CA ARG A 29 -18.16 6.12 4.42
C ARG A 29 -17.05 5.09 4.25
N TRP A 30 -16.14 4.95 5.22
CA TRP A 30 -15.02 4.02 5.15
C TRP A 30 -15.45 2.55 5.22
N VAL A 31 -16.65 2.27 5.74
CA VAL A 31 -17.24 0.93 5.79
C VAL A 31 -18.11 0.61 4.57
N LEU A 32 -18.23 1.53 3.60
CA LEU A 32 -18.97 1.24 2.37
C LEU A 32 -18.29 0.13 1.58
N ALA A 33 -19.09 -0.84 1.14
CA ALA A 33 -18.64 -1.94 0.30
C ALA A 33 -18.14 -1.42 -1.07
N THR A 34 -17.13 -2.09 -1.58
CA THR A 34 -16.56 -1.86 -2.91
C THR A 34 -16.91 -3.02 -3.84
N PRO A 35 -16.67 -2.92 -5.16
CA PRO A 35 -16.88 -4.04 -6.08
C PRO A 35 -16.04 -5.29 -5.75
N ALA A 36 -14.92 -5.13 -5.03
CA ALA A 36 -14.19 -6.26 -4.47
C ALA A 36 -15.00 -6.86 -3.31
N ALA A 37 -15.47 -8.10 -3.49
CA ALA A 37 -16.35 -8.76 -2.54
C ALA A 37 -15.70 -8.86 -1.15
N GLY A 38 -16.44 -8.45 -0.12
CA GLY A 38 -15.95 -8.41 1.27
C GLY A 38 -15.14 -7.17 1.63
N TRP A 39 -14.68 -6.39 0.65
CA TRP A 39 -13.82 -5.24 0.90
C TRP A 39 -14.61 -3.93 0.98
N THR A 40 -14.32 -3.15 2.01
CA THR A 40 -14.79 -1.77 2.15
C THR A 40 -13.78 -0.76 1.61
N VAL A 41 -14.10 0.54 1.62
CA VAL A 41 -13.12 1.59 1.32
C VAL A 41 -11.88 1.48 2.22
N ALA A 42 -12.05 1.17 3.51
CA ALA A 42 -10.94 0.91 4.42
C ALA A 42 -10.06 -0.27 3.97
N HIS A 43 -10.64 -1.34 3.43
CA HIS A 43 -9.86 -2.46 2.87
C HIS A 43 -9.07 -2.05 1.64
N GLN A 44 -9.62 -1.19 0.77
CA GLN A 44 -8.88 -0.70 -0.40
C GLN A 44 -7.65 0.10 0.04
N ILE A 45 -7.80 1.05 0.96
CA ILE A 45 -6.67 1.85 1.46
C ILE A 45 -5.71 0.98 2.29
N GLY A 46 -6.24 0.02 3.06
CA GLY A 46 -5.46 -0.97 3.81
C GLY A 46 -4.57 -1.81 2.91
N HIS A 47 -5.12 -2.32 1.81
CA HIS A 47 -4.37 -3.07 0.81
C HIS A 47 -3.24 -2.23 0.17
N LEU A 48 -3.51 -0.97 -0.16
CA LEU A 48 -2.49 -0.08 -0.72
C LEU A 48 -1.39 0.21 0.29
N ALA A 49 -1.74 0.51 1.55
CA ALA A 49 -0.77 0.75 2.61
C ALA A 49 0.09 -0.49 2.92
N TRP A 50 -0.52 -1.68 2.91
CA TRP A 50 0.19 -2.95 3.07
C TRP A 50 1.13 -3.23 1.88
N THR A 51 0.67 -3.02 0.65
CA THR A 51 1.49 -3.20 -0.55
C THR A 51 2.67 -2.23 -0.56
N ASP A 52 2.45 -0.96 -0.21
CA ASP A 52 3.51 0.04 -0.10
C ASP A 52 4.55 -0.38 0.95
N HIS A 53 4.12 -0.99 2.07
CA HIS A 53 5.03 -1.54 3.08
C HIS A 53 5.84 -2.75 2.57
N CYS A 54 5.20 -3.69 1.86
CA CYS A 54 5.90 -4.83 1.27
C CYS A 54 6.92 -4.37 0.22
N ALA A 55 6.55 -3.40 -0.63
CA ALA A 55 7.44 -2.83 -1.64
C ALA A 55 8.61 -2.07 -1.01
N LEU A 56 8.36 -1.30 0.05
CA LEU A 56 9.42 -0.61 0.78
C LEU A 56 10.39 -1.62 1.38
N THR A 57 9.85 -2.66 2.04
CA THR A 57 10.65 -3.76 2.59
C THR A 57 11.50 -4.42 1.51
N ALA A 58 10.95 -4.70 0.33
CA ALA A 58 11.70 -5.26 -0.79
C ALA A 58 12.91 -4.41 -1.19
N VAL A 59 12.77 -3.09 -1.19
CA VAL A 59 13.84 -2.15 -1.56
C VAL A 59 14.88 -1.98 -0.44
N THR A 60 14.44 -1.95 0.82
CA THR A 60 15.31 -1.56 1.95
C THR A 60 15.81 -2.73 2.80
N ASP A 61 15.15 -3.88 2.74
CA ASP A 61 15.42 -5.05 3.57
C ASP A 61 15.11 -6.36 2.80
N PRO A 62 16.05 -6.85 1.97
CA PRO A 62 15.85 -8.05 1.17
C PRO A 62 15.55 -9.32 2.00
N ASP A 63 16.15 -9.45 3.19
CA ASP A 63 15.92 -10.59 4.07
C ASP A 63 14.51 -10.51 4.70
N GLY A 64 14.09 -9.32 5.12
CA GLY A 64 12.72 -9.07 5.57
C GLY A 64 11.68 -9.36 4.48
N PHE A 65 11.98 -8.99 3.24
CA PHE A 65 11.10 -9.28 2.11
C PHE A 65 11.02 -10.78 1.79
N GLN A 66 12.14 -11.51 1.89
CA GLN A 66 12.13 -12.96 1.74
C GLN A 66 11.21 -13.63 2.77
N ALA A 67 11.17 -13.14 4.01
CA ALA A 67 10.22 -13.63 5.01
C ALA A 67 8.76 -13.34 4.65
N ILE A 68 8.46 -12.16 4.07
CA ILE A 68 7.13 -11.83 3.54
C ILE A 68 6.74 -12.82 2.42
N VAL A 69 7.65 -13.12 1.50
CA VAL A 69 7.42 -14.08 0.41
C VAL A 69 7.13 -15.47 0.96
N GLU A 70 7.87 -15.93 1.97
CA GLU A 70 7.65 -17.24 2.59
C GLU A 70 6.26 -17.34 3.26
N GLN A 71 5.84 -16.27 3.94
CA GLN A 71 4.48 -16.18 4.49
C GLN A 71 3.41 -16.19 3.39
N ALA A 72 3.62 -15.44 2.31
CA ALA A 72 2.71 -15.41 1.17
C ALA A 72 2.56 -16.78 0.50
N LEU A 73 3.67 -17.52 0.35
CA LEU A 73 3.67 -18.87 -0.21
C LEU A 73 2.96 -19.90 0.68
N ALA A 74 2.92 -19.67 2.00
CA ALA A 74 2.18 -20.52 2.93
C ALA A 74 0.65 -20.31 2.83
N SER A 75 0.21 -19.12 2.42
CA SER A 75 -1.21 -18.73 2.32
C SER A 75 -1.55 -18.01 1.00
N PRO A 76 -1.27 -18.59 -0.17
CA PRO A 76 -1.29 -17.87 -1.45
C PRO A 76 -2.68 -17.38 -1.88
N HIS A 77 -3.74 -17.91 -1.28
CA HIS A 77 -5.12 -17.56 -1.59
C HIS A 77 -5.72 -16.53 -0.64
N THR A 78 -5.11 -16.29 0.53
CA THR A 78 -5.68 -15.39 1.56
C THR A 78 -4.72 -14.28 1.98
N TYR A 79 -3.42 -14.40 1.71
CA TYR A 79 -2.42 -13.48 2.28
C TYR A 79 -2.69 -12.00 2.00
N VAL A 80 -3.15 -11.68 0.80
CA VAL A 80 -3.50 -10.30 0.43
C VAL A 80 -4.78 -9.85 1.16
N ASP A 81 -5.81 -10.69 1.22
CA ASP A 81 -7.05 -10.40 1.94
C ASP A 81 -6.78 -10.21 3.44
N ASP A 82 -5.95 -11.07 4.03
CA ASP A 82 -5.56 -11.02 5.43
C ASP A 82 -4.78 -9.72 5.74
N GLY A 83 -3.86 -9.32 4.86
CA GLY A 83 -3.12 -8.06 4.98
C GLY A 83 -4.01 -6.82 4.84
N ALA A 84 -4.94 -6.82 3.89
CA ALA A 84 -5.91 -5.76 3.71
C ALA A 84 -6.83 -5.61 4.93
N GLU A 85 -7.34 -6.73 5.45
CA GLU A 85 -8.17 -6.81 6.66
C GLU A 85 -7.40 -6.31 7.90
N GLU A 86 -6.13 -6.71 8.09
CA GLU A 86 -5.33 -6.26 9.21
C GLU A 86 -5.20 -4.74 9.25
N TYR A 87 -4.88 -4.12 8.10
CA TYR A 87 -4.72 -2.68 8.01
C TYR A 87 -6.06 -1.93 8.11
N ALA A 88 -7.13 -2.51 7.56
CA ALA A 88 -8.48 -1.92 7.57
C ALA A 88 -9.09 -1.81 8.98
N ARG A 89 -8.55 -2.51 9.98
CA ARG A 89 -8.98 -2.42 11.39
C ARG A 89 -8.57 -1.12 12.07
N ALA A 90 -7.62 -0.38 11.52
CA ALA A 90 -7.24 0.92 12.04
C ALA A 90 -8.35 1.95 11.78
N GLU A 91 -8.46 2.93 12.66
CA GLU A 91 -9.34 4.08 12.43
C GLU A 91 -8.98 4.79 11.11
N PRO A 92 -9.97 5.25 10.32
CA PRO A 92 -9.77 5.88 9.01
C PRO A 92 -8.62 6.90 8.95
N ALA A 93 -8.56 7.82 9.92
CA ALA A 93 -7.52 8.85 9.95
C ALA A 93 -6.13 8.26 10.21
N ALA A 94 -6.02 7.23 11.04
CA ALA A 94 -4.77 6.55 11.33
C ALA A 94 -4.30 5.70 10.13
N LEU A 95 -5.23 5.01 9.47
CA LEU A 95 -4.95 4.28 8.24
C LEU A 95 -4.45 5.21 7.13
N LEU A 96 -5.14 6.34 6.91
CA LEU A 96 -4.75 7.34 5.92
C LEU A 96 -3.38 7.96 6.23
N ALA A 97 -3.09 8.27 7.49
CA ALA A 97 -1.78 8.76 7.91
C ALA A 97 -0.68 7.72 7.65
N ARG A 98 -0.90 6.46 8.05
CA ARG A 98 0.04 5.35 7.81
C ARG A 98 0.34 5.17 6.32
N TRP A 99 -0.70 5.23 5.48
CA TRP A 99 -0.53 5.11 4.04
C TRP A 99 0.30 6.25 3.45
N ARG A 100 0.03 7.50 3.84
CA ARG A 100 0.81 8.67 3.40
C ARG A 100 2.28 8.57 3.79
N GLU A 101 2.55 8.17 5.03
CA GLU A 101 3.92 8.01 5.54
C GLU A 101 4.67 6.90 4.82
N GLY A 102 4.05 5.72 4.68
CA GLY A 102 4.64 4.58 3.98
C GLY A 102 4.93 4.89 2.52
N ARG A 103 4.01 5.57 1.84
CA ARG A 103 4.18 5.98 0.44
C ARG A 103 5.31 6.98 0.25
N ALA A 104 5.41 8.00 1.09
CA ALA A 104 6.50 8.96 1.01
C ALA A 104 7.87 8.29 1.23
N ALA A 105 7.93 7.30 2.14
CA ALA A 105 9.12 6.49 2.35
C ALA A 105 9.45 5.61 1.14
N LEU A 106 8.43 4.96 0.54
CA LEU A 106 8.59 4.13 -0.66
C LEU A 106 9.08 4.95 -1.86
N GLU A 107 8.45 6.10 -2.14
CA GLU A 107 8.88 6.99 -3.23
C GLU A 107 10.36 7.36 -3.08
N LYS A 108 10.76 7.78 -1.88
CA LYS A 108 12.15 8.09 -1.58
C LYS A 108 13.07 6.91 -1.85
N ALA A 109 12.73 5.73 -1.32
CA ALA A 109 13.55 4.53 -1.48
C ALA A 109 13.70 4.11 -2.96
N LEU A 110 12.62 4.20 -3.75
CA LEU A 110 12.65 3.88 -5.18
C LEU A 110 13.52 4.86 -5.98
N ARG A 111 13.49 6.15 -5.65
CA ARG A 111 14.34 7.16 -6.32
C ARG A 111 15.81 7.06 -5.93
N GLU A 112 16.10 6.60 -4.72
CA GLU A 112 17.47 6.38 -4.22
C GLU A 112 18.05 5.02 -4.66
N ALA A 113 17.21 4.09 -5.15
CA ALA A 113 17.64 2.77 -5.56
C ALA A 113 18.63 2.81 -6.74
N PRO A 114 19.67 1.95 -6.73
CA PRO A 114 20.59 1.85 -7.85
C PRO A 114 19.87 1.42 -9.14
N ALA A 115 20.31 1.96 -10.28
CA ALA A 115 19.77 1.54 -11.57
C ALA A 115 20.00 0.04 -11.78
N GLY A 116 18.90 -0.73 -11.82
CA GLY A 116 18.94 -2.18 -12.06
C GLY A 116 19.11 -3.06 -10.84
N ALA A 117 18.90 -2.52 -9.64
CA ALA A 117 18.65 -3.31 -8.44
C ALA A 117 17.29 -4.03 -8.51
#